data_AF-A0A1X4XYF1-F1
#
_entry.id   AF-A0A1X4XYF1-F1
#
_cell.length_a   1.000
_cell.length_b   1.000
_cell.length_c   1.000
_cell.angle_alpha   90.00
_cell.angle_beta   90.00
_cell.angle_gamma   90.00
#
_symmetry.space_group_name_H-M   'P 1'
#
loop_
_entity.id
_entity.type
_entity.pdbx_description
1 polymer ?
#
loop_
_entity_poly.entity_id
_entity_poly.type
_entity_poly.pdbx_seq_one_letter_code
_entity_poly.pdbx_strand_id
1 'polypeptide(L)'
;MKRIFFIIALLLVFFQFSFAETPSVTNANQSTMGTLDSKLQYVDTFNQIGQKYGINPYLLYSLAVHESTLNPRAVNHNSDGSTDYGLMQINTTNFGGLGLNLGNVFDIPTNINAGARVLAGCMSKFGNNWIAVDCYNKGYDRSKLSENNLYVKQVQKVYNQLTTTGTLGDLTKYGKDGGSGPGNSNVISDQIKQNRQIIAIIFITMIIIIIIIIIIILAVTGILPAVIAFLAKLYKVYKVANKVRKKLKEKNKV
;
A
#
# COMPACT_ATOMS: atom_id res chain seq x y z
N MET A 1 -21.06 -34.93 -32.12
CA MET A 1 -19.69 -35.12 -31.58
C MET A 1 -18.71 -34.02 -32.02
N LYS A 2 -18.49 -33.75 -33.33
CA LYS A 2 -17.53 -32.73 -33.80
C LYS A 2 -17.75 -31.29 -33.26
N ARG A 3 -19.02 -30.85 -33.10
CA ARG A 3 -19.36 -29.54 -32.51
C ARG A 3 -19.07 -29.44 -31.01
N ILE A 4 -19.17 -30.56 -30.28
CA ILE A 4 -18.87 -30.62 -28.84
C ILE A 4 -17.36 -30.53 -28.60
N PHE A 5 -16.57 -31.21 -29.43
CA PHE A 5 -15.11 -31.11 -29.39
C PHE A 5 -14.59 -29.69 -29.67
N PHE A 6 -15.21 -28.98 -30.63
CA PHE A 6 -14.83 -27.60 -30.95
C PHE A 6 -15.13 -26.64 -29.79
N ILE A 7 -16.25 -26.83 -29.09
CA ILE A 7 -16.63 -26.03 -27.91
C ILE A 7 -15.70 -26.33 -26.72
N ILE A 8 -15.32 -27.60 -26.50
CA ILE A 8 -14.37 -27.99 -25.45
C ILE A 8 -12.97 -27.41 -25.72
N ALA A 9 -12.52 -27.42 -26.98
CA ALA A 9 -11.24 -26.82 -27.37
C ALA A 9 -11.23 -25.29 -27.17
N LEU A 10 -12.33 -24.60 -27.51
CA LEU A 10 -12.48 -23.17 -27.28
C LEU A 10 -12.50 -22.83 -25.77
N LEU A 11 -13.12 -23.69 -24.95
CA LEU A 11 -13.15 -23.56 -23.49
C LEU A 11 -11.78 -23.77 -22.84
N LEU A 12 -10.96 -24.69 -23.36
CA LEU A 12 -9.59 -24.87 -22.88
C LEU A 12 -8.71 -23.65 -23.18
N VAL A 13 -8.90 -23.00 -24.34
CA VAL A 13 -8.17 -21.77 -24.68
C VAL A 13 -8.57 -20.60 -23.76
N PHE A 14 -9.85 -20.45 -23.43
CA PHE A 14 -10.32 -19.41 -22.49
C PHE A 14 -9.94 -19.70 -21.03
N PHE A 15 -9.87 -20.98 -20.61
CA PHE A 15 -9.43 -21.36 -19.28
C PHE A 15 -7.93 -21.09 -19.08
N GLN A 16 -7.09 -21.33 -20.10
CA GLN A 16 -5.66 -21.01 -20.06
C GLN A 16 -5.40 -19.49 -19.96
N PHE A 17 -6.31 -18.65 -20.47
CA PHE A 17 -6.17 -17.19 -20.39
C PHE A 17 -6.49 -16.62 -19.00
N SER A 18 -7.32 -17.30 -18.20
CA SER A 18 -7.65 -16.90 -16.82
C SER A 18 -6.61 -17.33 -15.78
N PHE A 19 -5.67 -18.21 -16.15
CA PHE A 19 -4.51 -18.61 -15.34
C PHE A 19 -3.21 -18.07 -15.91
N ALA A 20 -3.23 -17.00 -16.71
CA ALA A 20 -2.02 -16.23 -16.97
C ALA A 20 -1.47 -15.80 -15.61
N GLU A 21 -0.39 -16.49 -15.20
CA GLU A 21 0.28 -16.34 -13.94
C GLU A 21 0.47 -14.85 -13.68
N THR A 22 -0.01 -14.35 -12.54
CA THR A 22 0.60 -13.15 -11.97
C THR A 22 2.09 -13.47 -11.90
N PRO A 23 2.98 -12.70 -12.56
CA PRO A 23 4.38 -13.07 -12.63
C PRO A 23 4.87 -13.35 -11.22
N SER A 24 5.29 -14.59 -11.00
CA SER A 24 5.89 -15.01 -9.74
C SER A 24 7.13 -14.16 -9.53
N VAL A 25 7.14 -13.39 -8.44
CA VAL A 25 8.33 -12.63 -8.01
C VAL A 25 9.32 -13.62 -7.40
N THR A 26 9.82 -14.52 -8.21
CA THR A 26 10.90 -15.44 -7.84
C THR A 26 11.71 -15.71 -9.09
N ASN A 27 12.93 -15.15 -9.12
CA ASN A 27 14.05 -15.41 -10.05
C ASN A 27 14.47 -14.30 -11.03
N ALA A 28 14.05 -13.04 -10.83
CA ALA A 28 14.66 -11.89 -11.51
C ALA A 28 15.63 -11.08 -10.62
N ASN A 29 15.78 -11.43 -9.33
CA ASN A 29 16.27 -10.49 -8.31
C ASN A 29 17.79 -10.36 -8.17
N GLN A 30 18.63 -10.89 -9.06
CA GLN A 30 20.09 -10.67 -8.96
C GLN A 30 20.64 -9.68 -9.98
N SER A 31 19.96 -9.46 -11.12
CA SER A 31 20.39 -8.52 -12.16
C SER A 31 19.61 -7.20 -12.19
N THR A 32 18.40 -7.14 -11.63
CA THR A 32 17.61 -5.90 -11.46
C THR A 32 17.94 -5.12 -10.19
N MET A 33 18.55 -5.76 -9.19
CA MET A 33 18.97 -5.09 -7.95
C MET A 33 20.07 -4.05 -8.23
N GLY A 34 20.94 -4.27 -9.23
CA GLY A 34 21.98 -3.32 -9.63
C GLY A 34 21.49 -2.12 -10.46
N THR A 35 20.32 -2.20 -11.09
CA THR A 35 19.78 -1.11 -11.93
C THR A 35 18.79 -0.22 -11.18
N LEU A 36 18.09 -0.75 -10.18
CA LEU A 36 17.17 0.03 -9.36
C LEU A 36 17.88 0.86 -8.28
N ASP A 37 18.95 0.31 -7.69
CA ASP A 37 19.85 1.02 -6.76
C ASP A 37 20.49 2.25 -7.42
N SER A 38 20.75 2.18 -8.73
CA SER A 38 21.29 3.31 -9.51
C SER A 38 20.32 4.50 -9.66
N LYS A 39 19.03 4.36 -9.33
CA LYS A 39 18.00 5.37 -9.59
C LYS A 39 17.62 6.22 -8.37
N LEU A 40 17.81 5.72 -7.14
CA LEU A 40 17.58 6.52 -5.94
C LEU A 40 18.89 6.97 -5.33
N GLN A 41 18.97 8.25 -4.96
CA GLN A 41 20.20 8.82 -4.43
C GLN A 41 20.31 8.59 -2.93
N TYR A 42 21.51 8.24 -2.45
CA TYR A 42 21.85 8.14 -1.03
C TYR A 42 21.07 7.07 -0.25
N VAL A 43 20.59 6.01 -0.93
CA VAL A 43 19.77 4.92 -0.36
C VAL A 43 20.39 4.34 0.91
N ASP A 44 21.66 3.94 0.86
CA ASP A 44 22.36 3.36 2.00
C ASP A 44 22.41 4.31 3.20
N THR A 45 22.60 5.60 2.95
CA THR A 45 22.65 6.63 4.00
C THR A 45 21.28 6.79 4.66
N PHE A 46 20.19 6.85 3.89
CA PHE A 46 18.84 6.89 4.44
C PHE A 46 18.47 5.62 5.20
N ASN A 47 18.91 4.45 4.73
CA ASN A 47 18.71 3.17 5.43
C ASN A 47 19.43 3.16 6.78
N GLN A 48 20.73 3.45 6.78
CA GLN A 48 21.56 3.43 7.99
C GLN A 48 21.03 4.42 9.04
N ILE A 49 20.68 5.64 8.62
CA ILE A 49 20.20 6.68 9.53
C ILE A 49 18.76 6.41 9.98
N GLY A 50 17.89 5.94 9.08
CA GLY A 50 16.55 5.50 9.44
C GLY A 50 16.58 4.43 10.52
N GLN A 51 17.42 3.41 10.35
CA GLN A 51 17.64 2.37 11.34
C GLN A 51 18.17 2.94 12.67
N LYS A 52 19.16 3.83 12.63
CA LYS A 52 19.74 4.48 13.81
C LYS A 52 18.69 5.18 14.69
N TYR A 53 17.70 5.82 14.09
CA TYR A 53 16.66 6.55 14.83
C TYR A 53 15.33 5.79 14.95
N GLY A 54 15.23 4.56 14.44
CA GLY A 54 13.97 3.81 14.38
C GLY A 54 12.92 4.46 13.48
N ILE A 55 13.35 5.23 12.48
CA ILE A 55 12.48 5.93 11.53
C ILE A 55 12.44 5.12 10.23
N ASN A 56 11.24 5.00 9.66
CA ASN A 56 11.08 4.38 8.35
C ASN A 56 11.95 5.11 7.28
N PRO A 57 12.89 4.43 6.60
CA PRO A 57 13.74 5.09 5.60
C PRO A 57 12.98 5.76 4.46
N TYR A 58 11.81 5.22 4.06
CA TYR A 58 10.96 5.87 3.05
C TYR A 58 10.42 7.21 3.54
N LEU A 59 10.13 7.36 4.83
CA LEU A 59 9.67 8.63 5.37
C LEU A 59 10.78 9.68 5.32
N LEU A 60 12.01 9.32 5.75
CA LEU A 60 13.15 10.24 5.66
C LEU A 60 13.45 10.63 4.21
N TYR A 61 13.41 9.66 3.30
CA TYR A 61 13.59 9.93 1.88
C TYR A 61 12.48 10.86 1.33
N SER A 62 11.23 10.63 1.73
CA SER A 62 10.09 11.45 1.29
C SER A 62 10.20 12.90 1.76
N LEU A 63 10.71 13.11 2.97
CA LEU A 63 11.05 14.45 3.47
C LEU A 63 12.14 15.08 2.60
N ALA A 64 13.27 14.41 2.36
CA ALA A 64 14.34 14.97 1.54
C ALA A 64 13.91 15.32 0.11
N VAL A 65 13.04 14.50 -0.50
CA VAL A 65 12.42 14.79 -1.80
C VAL A 65 11.57 16.05 -1.72
N HIS A 66 10.75 16.19 -0.67
CA HIS A 66 9.90 17.36 -0.51
C HIS A 66 10.69 18.63 -0.23
N GLU A 67 11.71 18.54 0.63
CA GLU A 67 12.52 19.66 1.11
C GLU A 67 13.45 20.22 0.03
N SER A 68 14.10 19.36 -0.75
CA SER A 68 15.16 19.82 -1.68
C SER A 68 15.13 19.15 -3.04
N THR A 69 14.16 18.26 -3.30
CA THR A 69 14.21 17.36 -4.47
C THR A 69 15.56 16.60 -4.53
N LEU A 70 16.07 16.22 -3.35
CA LEU A 70 17.37 15.55 -3.15
C LEU A 70 18.59 16.37 -3.63
N ASN A 71 18.50 17.69 -3.64
CA ASN A 71 19.65 18.55 -3.92
C ASN A 71 20.49 18.75 -2.64
N PRO A 72 21.69 18.15 -2.54
CA PRO A 72 22.51 18.26 -1.32
C PRO A 72 23.07 19.66 -1.11
N ARG A 73 22.95 20.57 -2.09
CA ARG A 73 23.38 21.97 -2.00
C ARG A 73 22.22 22.96 -2.01
N ALA A 74 21.00 22.51 -1.74
CA ALA A 74 19.86 23.42 -1.61
C ALA A 74 20.09 24.42 -0.47
N VAL A 75 19.79 25.69 -0.74
CA VAL A 75 19.85 26.79 0.22
C VAL A 75 18.58 27.61 0.05
N ASN A 76 17.85 27.82 1.14
CA ASN A 76 16.65 28.65 1.15
C ASN A 76 16.75 29.72 2.23
N HIS A 77 16.51 30.98 1.88
CA HIS A 77 16.57 32.11 2.80
C HIS A 77 15.18 32.49 3.28
N ASN A 78 14.99 32.53 4.59
CA ASN A 78 13.69 32.81 5.21
C ASN A 78 13.55 34.31 5.53
N SER A 79 12.30 34.77 5.60
CA SER A 79 11.97 36.17 5.87
C SER A 79 12.37 36.65 7.26
N ASP A 80 12.55 35.72 8.21
CA ASP A 80 13.03 35.98 9.57
C ASP A 80 14.57 36.07 9.65
N GLY A 81 15.27 35.95 8.52
CA GLY A 81 16.73 36.00 8.42
C GLY A 81 17.41 34.64 8.68
N SER A 82 16.67 33.59 9.02
CA SER A 82 17.21 32.23 9.08
C SER A 82 17.44 31.66 7.67
N THR A 83 18.17 30.56 7.58
CA THR A 83 18.45 29.90 6.29
C THR A 83 18.41 28.38 6.46
N ASP A 84 17.82 27.69 5.50
CA ASP A 84 17.72 26.23 5.46
C ASP A 84 18.74 25.65 4.49
N TYR A 85 19.38 24.55 4.89
CA TYR A 85 20.53 23.99 4.16
C TYR A 85 20.40 22.48 3.88
N GLY A 86 20.79 22.11 2.66
CA GLY A 86 21.05 20.74 2.23
C GLY A 86 19.79 19.91 1.97
N LEU A 87 19.98 18.58 1.94
CA LEU A 87 18.96 17.60 1.57
C LEU A 87 17.66 17.72 2.38
N MET A 88 17.82 17.90 3.69
CA MET A 88 16.76 17.93 4.68
C MET A 88 16.38 19.35 5.10
N GLN A 89 16.89 20.38 4.41
CA GLN A 89 16.62 21.80 4.68
C GLN A 89 16.73 22.17 6.16
N ILE A 90 17.88 21.90 6.77
CA ILE A 90 18.09 22.16 8.20
C ILE A 90 18.29 23.65 8.43
N ASN A 91 17.39 24.25 9.20
CA ASN A 91 17.43 25.66 9.55
C ASN A 91 18.63 26.02 10.45
N THR A 92 19.25 27.18 10.23
CA THR A 92 20.37 27.72 11.02
C THR A 92 20.09 27.83 12.51
N THR A 93 18.84 28.09 12.90
CA THR A 93 18.45 28.16 14.32
C THR A 93 18.67 26.84 15.07
N ASN A 94 18.69 25.70 14.37
CA ASN A 94 18.92 24.38 14.96
C ASN A 94 20.40 23.98 15.00
N PHE A 95 21.31 24.73 14.38
CA PHE A 95 22.70 24.31 14.19
C PHE A 95 23.43 23.99 15.49
N GLY A 96 23.30 24.87 16.49
CA GLY A 96 23.98 24.68 17.78
C GLY A 96 23.60 23.37 18.47
N GLY A 97 22.30 23.05 18.53
CA GLY A 97 21.82 21.81 19.15
C GLY A 97 22.16 20.53 18.35
N LEU A 98 22.40 20.68 17.04
CA LEU A 98 22.72 19.60 16.12
C LEU A 98 24.22 19.43 15.87
N GLY A 99 25.07 20.33 16.36
CA GLY A 99 26.51 20.30 16.10
C GLY A 99 26.86 20.66 14.65
N LEU A 100 26.05 21.48 14.00
CA LEU A 100 26.22 21.88 12.61
C LEU A 100 26.86 23.25 12.47
N ASN A 101 27.50 23.46 11.33
CA ASN A 101 27.98 24.74 10.84
C ASN A 101 28.02 24.72 9.30
N LEU A 102 28.37 25.85 8.69
CA LEU A 102 28.44 25.95 7.22
C LEU A 102 29.49 25.03 6.57
N GLY A 103 30.49 24.57 7.33
CA GLY A 103 31.52 23.65 6.85
C GLY A 103 31.07 22.20 6.75
N ASN A 104 30.02 21.79 7.48
CA ASN A 104 29.55 20.39 7.50
C ASN A 104 28.09 20.19 7.09
N VAL A 105 27.27 21.24 7.03
CA VAL A 105 25.82 21.10 6.78
C VAL A 105 25.48 20.52 5.40
N PHE A 106 26.40 20.60 4.43
CA PHE A 106 26.22 20.02 3.10
C PHE A 106 26.75 18.57 2.98
N ASP A 107 27.42 18.03 4.00
CA ASP A 107 27.79 16.62 4.02
C ASP A 107 26.53 15.76 4.10
N ILE A 108 26.38 14.83 3.16
CA ILE A 108 25.14 14.08 2.94
C ILE A 108 24.74 13.28 4.21
N PRO A 109 25.61 12.43 4.79
CA PRO A 109 25.30 11.75 6.05
C PRO A 109 25.00 12.71 7.20
N THR A 110 25.77 13.80 7.33
CA THR A 110 25.58 14.79 8.40
C THR A 110 24.21 15.47 8.31
N ASN A 111 23.81 15.90 7.10
CA ASN A 111 22.54 16.59 6.87
C ASN A 111 21.33 15.66 7.06
N ILE A 112 21.39 14.43 6.52
CA ILE A 112 20.34 13.42 6.72
C ILE A 112 20.22 13.06 8.20
N ASN A 113 21.35 12.91 8.91
CA ASN A 113 21.36 12.60 10.34
C ASN A 113 20.75 13.72 11.19
N ALA A 114 21.02 14.98 10.81
CA ALA A 114 20.43 16.15 11.45
C ALA A 114 18.89 16.18 11.27
N GLY A 115 18.41 15.97 10.04
CA GLY A 115 16.96 15.88 9.77
C GLY A 115 16.31 14.72 10.52
N ALA A 116 16.93 13.55 10.52
CA ALA A 116 16.44 12.40 11.28
C ALA A 116 16.37 12.68 12.79
N ARG A 117 17.34 13.41 13.36
CA ARG A 117 17.32 13.80 14.78
C ARG A 117 16.19 14.78 15.09
N VAL A 118 15.92 15.74 14.21
CA VAL A 118 14.77 16.66 14.35
C VAL A 118 13.46 15.89 14.30
N LEU A 119 13.28 15.00 13.31
CA LEU A 119 12.08 14.20 13.18
C LEU A 119 11.89 13.23 14.35
N ALA A 120 12.95 12.60 14.84
CA ALA A 120 12.91 11.75 16.02
C ALA A 120 12.43 12.52 17.26
N GLY A 121 12.85 13.79 17.42
CA GLY A 121 12.35 14.66 18.49
C GLY A 121 10.85 14.93 18.36
N CYS A 122 10.37 15.23 17.15
CA CYS A 122 8.95 15.38 16.86
C CYS A 122 8.15 14.09 17.14
N MET A 123 8.65 12.94 16.71
CA MET A 123 8.02 11.64 16.96
C MET A 123 8.00 11.28 18.45
N SER A 124 9.08 11.60 19.19
CA SER A 124 9.13 11.39 20.63
C SER A 124 8.10 12.24 21.37
N LYS A 125 7.79 13.44 20.88
CA LYS A 125 6.82 14.34 21.53
C LYS A 125 5.38 14.06 21.14
N PHE A 126 5.12 13.79 19.86
CA PHE A 126 3.77 13.72 19.31
C PHE A 126 3.33 12.33 18.87
N GLY A 127 4.21 11.33 19.00
CA GLY A 127 3.99 9.98 18.52
C GLY A 127 4.37 9.82 17.04
N ASN A 128 4.47 8.57 16.60
CA ASN A 128 4.78 8.24 15.21
C ASN A 128 3.53 8.34 14.33
N ASN A 129 3.15 9.57 14.01
CA ASN A 129 1.96 9.91 13.22
C ASN A 129 2.25 11.14 12.34
N TRP A 130 1.24 11.60 11.59
CA TRP A 130 1.40 12.70 10.67
C TRP A 130 1.51 14.08 11.36
N ILE A 131 1.15 14.18 12.65
CA ILE A 131 1.46 15.37 13.47
C ILE A 131 2.96 15.53 13.67
N ALA A 132 3.72 14.45 13.86
CA ALA A 132 5.18 14.53 13.97
C ALA A 132 5.84 15.01 12.67
N VAL A 133 5.25 14.68 11.51
CA VAL A 133 5.70 15.21 10.22
C VAL A 133 5.40 16.71 10.11
N ASP A 134 4.24 17.19 10.56
CA ASP A 134 3.99 18.64 10.57
C ASP A 134 4.87 19.39 11.60
N CYS A 135 5.20 18.73 12.72
CA CYS A 135 6.15 19.26 13.69
C CYS A 135 7.53 19.51 13.07
N TYR A 136 7.98 18.65 12.13
CA TYR A 136 9.24 18.86 11.43
C TYR A 136 9.26 20.23 10.71
N ASN A 137 8.15 20.59 10.06
CA ASN A 137 7.98 21.83 9.31
C ASN A 137 7.74 23.06 10.20
N LYS A 138 6.97 22.93 11.29
CA LYS A 138 6.48 24.08 12.08
C LYS A 138 7.04 24.19 13.49
N GLY A 139 7.83 23.21 13.92
CA GLY A 139 8.31 23.09 15.30
C GLY A 139 7.26 22.57 16.28
N TYR A 140 7.54 22.71 17.57
CA TYR A 140 6.89 21.96 18.65
C TYR A 140 5.58 22.55 19.21
N ASP A 141 5.01 23.58 18.58
CA ASP A 141 3.76 24.20 19.03
C ASP A 141 2.56 23.39 18.54
N ARG A 142 2.00 22.55 19.43
CA ARG A 142 0.91 21.62 19.09
C ARG A 142 -0.32 22.31 18.49
N SER A 143 -0.58 23.56 18.85
CA SER A 143 -1.74 24.33 18.37
C SER A 143 -1.68 24.63 16.87
N LYS A 144 -0.47 24.61 16.28
CA LYS A 144 -0.21 24.88 14.86
C LYS A 144 -0.16 23.61 14.00
N LEU A 145 -0.18 22.43 14.63
CA LEU A 145 0.04 21.15 13.96
C LEU A 145 -1.26 20.51 13.49
N SER A 146 -1.27 20.03 12.26
CA SER A 146 -2.39 19.35 11.63
C SER A 146 -1.93 18.27 10.66
N GLU A 147 -2.51 17.08 10.77
CA GLU A 147 -2.26 15.97 9.82
C GLU A 147 -2.80 16.26 8.41
N ASN A 148 -3.65 17.28 8.26
CA ASN A 148 -4.36 17.57 7.02
C ASN A 148 -3.79 18.76 6.25
N ASN A 149 -2.66 19.31 6.68
CA ASN A 149 -2.08 20.45 6.00
C ASN A 149 -1.39 20.07 4.68
N LEU A 150 -1.03 21.08 3.88
CA LEU A 150 -0.46 20.86 2.55
C LEU A 150 0.92 20.18 2.59
N TYR A 151 1.80 20.58 3.50
CA TYR A 151 3.14 19.99 3.67
C TYR A 151 3.05 18.48 3.93
N VAL A 152 2.24 18.09 4.92
CA VAL A 152 2.02 16.68 5.29
C VAL A 152 1.45 15.90 4.12
N LYS A 153 0.47 16.44 3.40
CA LYS A 153 -0.13 15.78 2.22
C LYS A 153 0.89 15.57 1.09
N GLN A 154 1.81 16.52 0.89
CA GLN A 154 2.85 16.41 -0.12
C GLN A 154 3.88 15.33 0.25
N VAL A 155 4.33 15.29 1.50
CA VAL A 155 5.21 14.23 2.02
C VAL A 155 4.51 12.86 1.97
N GLN A 156 3.25 12.78 2.39
CA GLN A 156 2.41 11.58 2.31
C GLN A 156 2.32 11.04 0.89
N LYS A 157 2.14 11.92 -0.11
CA LYS A 157 2.05 11.50 -1.51
C LYS A 157 3.33 10.80 -1.96
N VAL A 158 4.50 11.36 -1.66
CA VAL A 158 5.80 10.75 -1.99
C VAL A 158 5.98 9.43 -1.24
N TYR A 159 5.69 9.43 0.07
CA TYR A 159 5.79 8.24 0.91
C TYR A 159 4.92 7.08 0.38
N ASN A 160 3.66 7.36 0.07
CA ASN A 160 2.73 6.36 -0.45
C ASN A 160 3.15 5.82 -1.82
N GLN A 161 3.72 6.66 -2.69
CA GLN A 161 4.28 6.21 -3.97
C GLN A 161 5.44 5.25 -3.76
N LEU A 162 6.34 5.54 -2.82
CA LEU A 162 7.48 4.69 -2.50
C LEU A 162 7.03 3.34 -1.88
N THR A 163 5.99 3.35 -1.04
CA THR A 163 5.52 2.13 -0.36
C THR A 163 4.59 1.26 -1.22
N THR A 164 3.82 1.85 -2.14
CA THR A 164 2.80 1.12 -2.93
C THR A 164 3.40 0.42 -4.13
N THR A 165 4.35 1.06 -4.80
CA THR A 165 4.81 0.62 -6.12
C THR A 165 5.77 -0.58 -6.02
N GLY A 166 6.12 -1.03 -4.80
CA GLY A 166 7.13 -2.07 -4.55
C GLY A 166 8.51 -1.73 -5.13
N THR A 167 8.66 -0.52 -5.68
CA THR A 167 9.75 -0.12 -6.59
C THR A 167 10.99 0.27 -5.83
N LEU A 168 11.17 -0.27 -4.62
CA LEU A 168 12.47 -0.33 -3.99
C LEU A 168 12.44 -1.40 -2.89
N GLY A 169 12.57 -2.66 -3.30
CA GLY A 169 12.91 -3.76 -2.38
C GLY A 169 14.17 -3.48 -1.55
N ASP A 170 14.99 -2.48 -1.92
CA ASP A 170 16.28 -2.17 -1.31
C ASP A 170 16.19 -1.27 -0.06
N LEU A 171 15.25 -0.32 0.02
CA LEU A 171 14.97 0.41 1.28
C LEU A 171 14.25 -0.49 2.32
N THR A 172 13.65 -1.61 1.89
CA THR A 172 13.02 -2.61 2.77
C THR A 172 13.95 -3.77 3.14
N LYS A 173 14.96 -4.09 2.34
CA LYS A 173 15.96 -5.14 2.63
C LYS A 173 16.74 -4.87 3.92
N TYR A 174 16.90 -3.59 4.28
CA TYR A 174 17.50 -3.14 5.56
C TYR A 174 16.47 -2.60 6.57
N GLY A 175 15.17 -2.63 6.20
CA GLY A 175 14.08 -1.96 6.92
C GLY A 175 13.08 -2.87 7.62
N LYS A 176 13.34 -4.19 7.73
CA LYS A 176 12.46 -5.10 8.50
C LYS A 176 12.35 -4.71 9.99
N ASP A 177 13.28 -3.90 10.47
CA ASP A 177 13.40 -3.50 11.87
C ASP A 177 13.24 -1.97 12.04
N GLY A 178 13.19 -1.21 10.94
CA GLY A 178 12.98 0.24 10.93
C GLY A 178 11.51 0.56 11.18
N GLY A 179 11.23 1.37 12.20
CA GLY A 179 9.88 1.57 12.74
C GLY A 179 8.78 1.75 11.69
N SER A 180 7.58 1.24 11.99
CA SER A 180 6.38 1.38 11.16
C SER A 180 6.16 2.86 10.80
N GLY A 181 6.06 3.22 9.51
CA GLY A 181 5.84 4.62 9.15
C GLY A 181 4.49 5.17 9.64
N PRO A 182 4.29 6.50 9.61
CA PRO A 182 3.12 7.17 10.16
C PRO A 182 1.83 6.68 9.50
N GLY A 183 0.87 6.19 10.29
CA GLY A 183 -0.51 5.97 9.85
C GLY A 183 -0.73 5.06 8.62
N ASN A 184 0.20 4.15 8.29
CA ASN A 184 0.12 3.28 7.12
C ASN A 184 -1.06 2.28 7.15
N SER A 185 -1.81 2.20 8.26
CA SER A 185 -2.98 1.34 8.37
C SER A 185 -4.07 1.69 7.36
N ASN A 186 -4.29 2.98 7.07
CA ASN A 186 -5.46 3.41 6.30
C ASN A 186 -5.29 3.11 4.82
N VAL A 187 -4.12 3.41 4.24
CA VAL A 187 -3.81 3.15 2.82
C VAL A 187 -3.76 1.65 2.53
N ILE A 188 -3.09 0.87 3.38
CA ILE A 188 -3.08 -0.60 3.26
C ILE A 188 -4.49 -1.17 3.43
N SER A 189 -5.28 -0.66 4.39
CA SER A 189 -6.66 -1.12 4.57
C SER A 189 -7.56 -0.81 3.37
N ASP A 190 -7.40 0.36 2.75
CA ASP A 190 -8.17 0.78 1.59
C ASP A 190 -7.77 -0.02 0.35
N GLN A 191 -6.47 -0.28 0.14
CA GLN A 191 -5.98 -1.15 -0.92
C GLN A 191 -6.44 -2.61 -0.71
N ILE A 192 -6.39 -3.14 0.52
CA ILE A 192 -6.88 -4.49 0.83
C ILE A 192 -8.40 -4.55 0.61
N LYS A 193 -9.14 -3.51 0.96
CA LYS A 193 -10.58 -3.42 0.72
C LYS A 193 -10.88 -3.37 -0.77
N GLN A 194 -10.14 -2.58 -1.55
CA GLN A 194 -10.24 -2.53 -3.00
C GLN A 194 -9.88 -3.87 -3.65
N ASN A 195 -8.81 -4.52 -3.21
CA ASN A 195 -8.40 -5.84 -3.71
C ASN A 195 -9.44 -6.91 -3.38
N ARG A 196 -10.03 -6.87 -2.17
CA ARG A 196 -11.16 -7.76 -1.82
C ARG A 196 -12.39 -7.51 -2.69
N GLN A 197 -12.70 -6.26 -3.01
CA GLN A 197 -13.80 -5.92 -3.91
C GLN A 197 -13.53 -6.42 -5.34
N ILE A 198 -12.32 -6.25 -5.86
CA ILE A 198 -11.94 -6.74 -7.19
C ILE A 198 -12.04 -8.27 -7.25
N ILE A 199 -11.52 -8.99 -6.25
CA ILE A 199 -11.63 -10.45 -6.17
C ILE A 199 -13.09 -10.90 -6.08
N ALA A 200 -13.92 -10.21 -5.29
CA ALA A 200 -15.35 -10.51 -5.19
C ALA A 200 -16.07 -10.32 -6.54
N ILE A 201 -15.76 -9.25 -7.28
CA ILE A 201 -16.31 -8.99 -8.61
C ILE A 201 -15.92 -10.10 -9.58
N ILE A 202 -14.63 -10.47 -9.63
CA ILE A 202 -14.13 -11.56 -10.50
C ILE A 202 -14.83 -12.88 -10.16
N PHE A 203 -14.99 -13.20 -8.88
CA PHE A 203 -15.65 -14.44 -8.46
C PHE A 203 -17.13 -14.45 -8.87
N ILE A 204 -17.85 -13.33 -8.69
CA ILE A 204 -19.26 -13.19 -9.10
C ILE A 204 -19.40 -13.33 -10.61
N THR A 205 -18.55 -12.67 -11.40
CA THR A 205 -18.60 -12.76 -12.87
C THR A 205 -18.31 -14.18 -13.36
N MET A 206 -17.35 -14.89 -12.75
CA MET A 206 -17.09 -16.31 -13.07
C MET A 206 -18.30 -17.20 -12.77
N ILE A 207 -18.97 -17.03 -11.62
CA ILE A 207 -20.18 -17.81 -11.28
C ILE A 207 -21.29 -17.57 -12.30
N ILE A 208 -21.51 -16.32 -12.73
CA ILE A 208 -22.53 -15.98 -13.73
C ILE A 208 -22.23 -16.68 -15.07
N ILE A 209 -20.97 -16.65 -15.52
CA ILE A 209 -20.56 -17.31 -16.77
C ILE A 209 -20.80 -18.82 -16.69
N ILE A 210 -20.48 -19.46 -15.55
CA ILE A 210 -20.71 -20.88 -15.33
C ILE A 210 -22.21 -21.22 -15.41
N ILE A 211 -23.09 -20.43 -14.79
CA ILE A 211 -24.54 -20.63 -14.83
C ILE A 211 -25.08 -20.51 -16.27
N ILE A 212 -24.63 -19.50 -17.02
CA ILE A 212 -25.03 -19.32 -18.42
C ILE A 212 -24.63 -20.55 -19.25
N ILE A 213 -23.41 -21.07 -19.05
CA ILE A 213 -22.93 -22.27 -19.72
C ILE A 213 -23.76 -23.51 -19.37
N ILE A 214 -24.07 -23.71 -18.08
CA ILE A 214 -24.91 -24.84 -17.65
C ILE A 214 -26.27 -24.78 -18.33
N ILE A 215 -26.89 -23.60 -18.40
CA ILE A 215 -28.17 -23.41 -19.07
C ILE A 215 -28.07 -23.74 -20.57
N ILE A 216 -27.03 -23.28 -21.25
CA ILE A 216 -26.80 -23.59 -22.67
C ILE A 216 -26.63 -25.10 -22.88
N ILE A 217 -25.85 -25.78 -22.04
CA ILE A 217 -25.64 -27.23 -22.12
C ILE A 217 -26.98 -27.97 -21.92
N LEU A 218 -27.76 -27.61 -20.91
CA LEU A 218 -29.06 -28.22 -20.63
C LEU A 218 -30.05 -28.00 -21.78
N ALA A 219 -30.02 -26.83 -22.42
CA ALA A 219 -30.84 -26.52 -23.58
C ALA A 219 -30.43 -27.34 -24.81
N VAL A 220 -29.13 -27.40 -25.13
CA VAL A 220 -28.60 -28.14 -26.29
C VAL A 220 -28.77 -29.65 -26.17
N THR A 221 -28.67 -30.18 -24.95
CA THR A 221 -28.84 -31.61 -24.68
C THR A 221 -30.32 -32.04 -24.59
N GLY A 222 -31.25 -31.08 -24.58
CA GLY A 222 -32.69 -31.36 -24.45
C GLY A 222 -33.12 -31.85 -23.06
N ILE A 223 -32.22 -31.84 -22.08
CA ILE A 223 -32.46 -32.34 -20.71
C ILE A 223 -33.14 -31.26 -19.84
N LEU A 224 -33.13 -29.99 -20.28
CA LEU A 224 -33.70 -28.86 -19.55
C LEU A 224 -35.12 -29.09 -18.98
N PRO A 225 -36.10 -29.66 -19.74
CA PRO A 225 -37.44 -29.94 -19.19
C PRO A 225 -37.43 -30.96 -18.05
N ALA A 226 -36.57 -31.99 -18.13
CA ALA A 226 -36.44 -33.01 -17.09
C ALA A 226 -35.82 -32.44 -15.81
N VAL A 227 -34.80 -31.57 -15.95
CA VAL A 227 -34.20 -30.84 -14.82
C VAL A 227 -35.22 -29.92 -14.15
N ILE A 228 -36.00 -29.15 -14.93
CA ILE A 228 -37.05 -28.28 -14.39
C ILE A 228 -38.09 -29.08 -13.61
N ALA A 229 -38.56 -30.21 -14.16
CA ALA A 229 -39.52 -31.07 -13.49
C ALA A 229 -38.98 -31.66 -12.18
N PHE A 230 -37.71 -32.08 -12.18
CA PHE A 230 -37.02 -32.57 -10.99
C PHE A 230 -36.87 -31.48 -9.91
N LEU A 231 -36.42 -30.28 -10.30
CA LEU A 231 -36.29 -29.14 -9.39
C LEU A 231 -37.64 -28.72 -8.80
N ALA A 232 -38.72 -28.74 -9.58
CA ALA A 232 -40.07 -28.47 -9.07
C ALA A 232 -40.51 -29.50 -8.00
N LYS A 233 -40.12 -30.76 -8.17
CA LYS A 233 -40.39 -31.82 -7.19
C LYS A 233 -39.58 -31.61 -5.91
N LEU A 234 -38.30 -31.28 -6.02
CA LEU A 234 -37.45 -30.93 -4.86
C LEU A 234 -37.96 -29.68 -4.12
N TYR A 235 -38.41 -28.66 -4.85
CA TYR A 235 -38.95 -27.44 -4.24
C TYR A 235 -40.20 -27.70 -3.41
N LYS A 236 -41.08 -28.61 -3.87
CA LYS A 236 -42.24 -29.06 -3.07
C LYS A 236 -41.80 -29.73 -1.77
N VAL A 237 -40.80 -30.61 -1.81
CA VAL A 237 -40.25 -31.28 -0.62
C VAL A 237 -39.65 -30.24 0.34
N TYR A 238 -38.82 -29.33 -0.18
CA TYR A 238 -38.24 -28.23 0.60
C TYR A 238 -39.32 -27.38 1.29
N LYS A 239 -40.38 -27.01 0.58
CA LYS A 239 -41.49 -26.20 1.13
C LYS A 239 -42.20 -26.90 2.29
N VAL A 240 -42.43 -28.21 2.19
CA VAL A 240 -43.04 -29.01 3.27
C VAL A 240 -42.10 -29.11 4.46
N ALA A 241 -40.82 -29.45 4.24
CA ALA A 241 -39.83 -29.53 5.30
C ALA A 241 -39.70 -28.21 6.08
N ASN A 242 -39.73 -27.07 5.37
CA ASN A 242 -39.65 -25.77 6.00
C ASN A 242 -40.90 -25.42 6.82
N LYS A 243 -42.11 -25.81 6.36
CA LYS A 243 -43.36 -25.66 7.12
C LYS A 243 -43.34 -26.48 8.42
N VAL A 244 -42.83 -27.71 8.36
CA VAL A 244 -42.65 -28.57 9.55
C VAL A 244 -41.63 -27.95 10.51
N ARG A 245 -40.47 -27.51 10.00
CA ARG A 245 -39.44 -26.83 10.80
C ARG A 245 -39.97 -25.60 11.53
N LYS A 246 -40.79 -24.79 10.87
CA LYS A 246 -41.40 -23.60 11.47
C LYS A 246 -42.36 -23.97 12.61
N LYS A 247 -43.23 -24.96 12.40
CA LYS A 247 -44.14 -25.48 13.44
C LYS A 247 -43.38 -26.06 14.64
N LEU A 248 -42.28 -26.77 14.41
CA LEU A 248 -41.42 -27.29 15.49
C LEU A 248 -40.75 -26.18 16.30
N LYS A 249 -40.28 -25.11 15.63
CA LYS A 249 -39.72 -23.92 16.32
C LYS A 249 -40.76 -23.15 17.14
N GLU A 250 -42.01 -23.09 16.68
CA GLU A 250 -43.12 -22.47 17.42
C GLU A 250 -43.55 -23.31 18.63
N LYS A 251 -43.51 -24.65 18.52
CA LYS A 251 -43.86 -25.58 19.61
C LYS A 251 -42.80 -25.69 20.71
N ASN A 252 -41.51 -25.48 20.38
CA ASN A 252 -40.40 -25.46 21.33
C ASN A 252 -40.13 -24.07 21.96
N LYS A 253 -41.02 -23.10 21.74
CA LYS A 253 -40.96 -21.75 22.33
C LYS A 253 -41.97 -21.55 23.48
N VAL A 254 -42.63 -22.63 23.91
CA VAL A 254 -43.50 -22.74 25.11
C VAL A 254 -42.77 -23.61 26.11
#